data_AF-A0A100HKB3-F1
#
_entry.id   AF-A0A100HKB3-F1
#
_cell.length_a   1.000
_cell.length_b   1.000
_cell.length_c   1.000
_cell.angle_alpha   90.00
_cell.angle_beta   90.00
_cell.angle_gamma   90.00
#
_symmetry.space_group_name_H-M   'P 1'
#
loop_
_entity.id
_entity.type
_entity.pdbx_description
1 polymer ?
#
loop_
_entity_poly.entity_id
_entity_poly.type
_entity_poly.pdbx_seq_one_letter_code
_entity_poly.pdbx_strand_id
1 'polypeptide(L)'
;MRAALRAGRAGAWHGGHPGDPRVGLSVPVRSDADLRAALATLAEAGVSATLLLSPTLARDLDRARLAGHEVGGLGDPAGAPGLDVLAGTPVTTWATPERLRGLHALGTRGLHALPPGTDRPAPGALLTVDPARLPTLLADLKRLGYRPVPVRDVPDLRAGTGRDLFLHGYTRLVEDRFARQHGVIDLAQRADAVMRVAPLDHAPAPLPLPRSAHTAELHLHSPRIVGLASRSALTAYRAYLRSLRDVGAALQERPELQEAQAVFAVTLFHAPLAQAGFTLLDLPPATARWYGLGFRLLRVAYGTTRAPSEDTPKMAWLPREEFLRRYG
;
A
#
# COMPACT_ATOMS: atom_id res chain seq x y z
N MET A 1 -21.94 -5.01 1.07
CA MET A 1 -21.37 -3.74 0.57
C MET A 1 -19.90 -3.87 0.15
N ARG A 2 -18.97 -4.15 1.08
CA ARG A 2 -17.52 -4.22 0.79
C ARG A 2 -17.13 -5.14 -0.39
N ALA A 3 -17.71 -6.34 -0.48
CA ALA A 3 -17.46 -7.24 -1.61
C ALA A 3 -17.96 -6.68 -2.96
N ALA A 4 -19.08 -5.94 -2.97
CA ALA A 4 -19.60 -5.31 -4.17
C ALA A 4 -18.69 -4.19 -4.68
N LEU A 5 -18.19 -3.33 -3.77
CA LEU A 5 -17.23 -2.28 -4.10
C LEU A 5 -15.92 -2.86 -4.65
N ARG A 6 -15.42 -3.93 -4.03
CA ARG A 6 -14.21 -4.63 -4.49
C ARG A 6 -14.39 -5.32 -5.84
N ALA A 7 -15.61 -5.71 -6.19
CA ALA A 7 -15.95 -6.20 -7.52
C ALA A 7 -16.14 -5.08 -8.56
N GLY A 8 -15.90 -3.82 -8.19
CA GLY A 8 -16.12 -2.69 -9.06
C GLY A 8 -17.57 -2.39 -9.36
N ARG A 9 -18.53 -2.91 -8.57
CA ARG A 9 -19.94 -2.60 -8.80
C ARG A 9 -20.15 -1.09 -8.73
N ALA A 10 -20.92 -0.59 -9.70
CA ALA A 10 -21.16 0.84 -9.91
C ALA A 10 -19.87 1.65 -10.12
N GLY A 11 -18.89 1.06 -10.79
CA GLY A 11 -17.64 1.74 -11.14
C GLY A 11 -16.78 2.12 -9.94
N ALA A 12 -16.99 1.51 -8.77
CA ALA A 12 -16.24 1.87 -7.56
C ALA A 12 -14.72 1.96 -7.82
N TRP A 13 -14.10 3.01 -7.31
CA TRP A 13 -12.68 3.27 -7.53
C TRP A 13 -11.81 2.12 -7.03
N HIS A 14 -10.83 1.74 -7.83
CA HIS A 14 -9.88 0.67 -7.57
C HIS A 14 -8.51 0.99 -8.18
N GLY A 15 -7.46 0.38 -7.66
CA GLY A 15 -6.10 0.57 -8.14
C GLY A 15 -5.31 1.54 -7.26
N GLY A 16 -4.43 2.30 -7.90
CA GLY A 16 -3.36 3.01 -7.23
C GLY A 16 -2.00 2.37 -7.51
N HIS A 17 -1.06 3.16 -8.03
CA HIS A 17 0.27 2.66 -8.38
C HIS A 17 1.06 2.25 -7.12
N PRO A 18 1.45 0.97 -6.95
CA PRO A 18 1.96 0.43 -5.69
C PRO A 18 3.39 0.90 -5.33
N GLY A 19 4.07 1.61 -6.23
CA GLY A 19 5.37 2.26 -5.99
C GLY A 19 5.34 3.78 -6.06
N ASP A 20 4.18 4.42 -6.11
CA ASP A 20 4.07 5.89 -6.04
C ASP A 20 3.70 6.30 -4.61
N PRO A 21 4.43 7.24 -3.98
CA PRO A 21 4.15 7.65 -2.59
C PRO A 21 2.83 8.42 -2.44
N ARG A 22 2.12 8.73 -3.53
CA ARG A 22 0.84 9.42 -3.48
C ARG A 22 -0.25 8.56 -2.85
N VAL A 23 -1.08 9.20 -2.02
CA VAL A 23 -2.29 8.63 -1.41
C VAL A 23 -3.46 9.56 -1.69
N GLY A 24 -4.60 9.00 -2.08
CA GLY A 24 -5.80 9.79 -2.33
C GLY A 24 -6.46 10.16 -1.01
N LEU A 25 -6.58 11.46 -0.73
CA LEU A 25 -7.14 11.96 0.51
C LEU A 25 -8.55 12.51 0.27
N SER A 26 -9.54 11.91 0.93
CA SER A 26 -10.92 12.37 0.95
C SER A 26 -11.32 12.85 2.33
N VAL A 27 -11.99 13.99 2.40
CA VAL A 27 -12.47 14.59 3.66
C VAL A 27 -13.99 14.78 3.58
N PRO A 28 -14.79 14.02 4.34
CA PRO A 28 -16.23 14.26 4.46
C PRO A 28 -16.51 15.58 5.18
N VAL A 29 -17.26 16.47 4.52
CA VAL A 29 -17.66 17.76 5.06
C VAL A 29 -19.16 17.75 5.29
N ARG A 30 -19.59 17.83 6.55
CA ARG A 30 -21.01 17.76 6.93
C ARG A 30 -21.60 19.14 7.26
N SER A 31 -20.76 20.16 7.42
CA SER A 31 -21.15 21.52 7.79
C SER A 31 -20.15 22.57 7.26
N ASP A 32 -20.52 23.87 7.28
CA ASP A 32 -19.57 24.96 6.97
C ASP A 32 -18.44 25.04 8.01
N ALA A 33 -18.71 24.68 9.27
CA ALA A 33 -17.67 24.59 10.30
C ALA A 33 -16.62 23.53 9.96
N ASP A 34 -17.06 22.34 9.52
CA ASP A 34 -16.17 21.29 9.03
C ASP A 34 -15.35 21.77 7.83
N LEU A 35 -15.98 22.49 6.90
CA LEU A 35 -15.32 23.00 5.71
C LEU A 35 -14.20 23.97 6.07
N ARG A 36 -14.48 24.94 6.94
CA ARG A 36 -13.47 25.92 7.39
C ARG A 36 -12.32 25.24 8.11
N ALA A 37 -12.60 24.31 9.00
CA ALA A 37 -11.57 23.58 9.74
C ALA A 37 -10.69 22.73 8.79
N ALA A 38 -11.31 22.02 7.84
CA ALA A 38 -10.59 21.22 6.86
C ALA A 38 -9.71 22.09 5.94
N LEU A 39 -10.25 23.17 5.38
CA LEU A 39 -9.51 24.07 4.50
C LEU A 39 -8.33 24.74 5.21
N ALA A 40 -8.51 25.20 6.45
CA ALA A 40 -7.43 25.79 7.24
C ALA A 40 -6.28 24.78 7.44
N THR A 41 -6.62 23.55 7.83
CA THR A 41 -5.64 22.47 8.03
C THR A 41 -4.92 22.09 6.74
N LEU A 42 -5.65 22.00 5.62
CA LEU A 42 -5.08 21.66 4.31
C LEU A 42 -4.17 22.77 3.78
N ALA A 43 -4.56 24.03 3.97
CA ALA A 43 -3.76 25.19 3.58
C ALA A 43 -2.46 25.27 4.39
N GLU A 44 -2.52 25.07 5.71
CA GLU A 44 -1.33 25.03 6.58
C GLU A 44 -0.35 23.93 6.15
N ALA A 45 -0.88 22.77 5.75
CA ALA A 45 -0.06 21.65 5.27
C ALA A 45 0.41 21.82 3.82
N GLY A 46 -0.13 22.78 3.05
CA GLY A 46 0.13 22.94 1.62
C GLY A 46 -0.36 21.75 0.78
N VAL A 47 -1.50 21.16 1.15
CA VAL A 47 -2.02 19.91 0.57
C VAL A 47 -3.38 20.11 -0.07
N SER A 48 -3.57 19.51 -1.24
CA SER A 48 -4.86 19.37 -1.91
C SER A 48 -5.52 18.02 -1.56
N ALA A 49 -6.85 18.00 -1.54
CA ALA A 49 -7.65 16.83 -1.19
C ALA A 49 -8.99 16.83 -1.94
N THR A 50 -9.71 15.71 -1.88
CA THR A 50 -11.09 15.60 -2.33
C THR A 50 -12.04 15.92 -1.17
N LEU A 51 -12.78 17.02 -1.28
CA LEU A 51 -13.78 17.43 -0.30
C LEU A 51 -15.12 16.79 -0.68
N LEU A 52 -15.63 15.89 0.17
CA LEU A 52 -16.91 15.22 -0.07
C LEU A 52 -18.03 16.07 0.54
N LEU A 53 -18.78 16.76 -0.32
CA LEU A 53 -19.81 17.72 0.06
C LEU A 53 -21.21 17.15 -0.18
N SER A 54 -22.17 17.49 0.70
CA SER A 54 -23.56 17.27 0.37
C SER A 54 -24.05 18.31 -0.65
N PRO A 55 -24.95 17.95 -1.59
CA PRO A 55 -25.55 18.92 -2.50
C PRO A 55 -26.29 20.06 -1.81
N THR A 56 -26.76 19.84 -0.58
CA THR A 56 -27.40 20.89 0.24
C THR A 56 -26.41 21.93 0.71
N LEU A 57 -25.26 21.50 1.25
CA LEU A 57 -24.19 22.39 1.71
C LEU A 57 -23.59 23.18 0.54
N ALA A 58 -23.51 22.57 -0.64
CA ALA A 58 -22.92 23.16 -1.83
C ALA A 58 -23.65 24.39 -2.38
N ARG A 59 -24.94 24.56 -2.10
CA ARG A 59 -25.74 25.67 -2.66
C ARG A 59 -25.28 27.05 -2.21
N ASP A 60 -24.76 27.12 -0.99
CA ASP A 60 -24.39 28.38 -0.34
C ASP A 60 -22.86 28.62 -0.36
N LEU A 61 -22.12 27.81 -1.12
CA LEU A 61 -20.66 27.89 -1.19
C LEU A 61 -20.18 28.60 -2.46
N ASP A 62 -19.20 29.49 -2.28
CA ASP A 62 -18.44 30.05 -3.39
C ASP A 62 -17.36 29.06 -3.85
N ARG A 63 -17.29 28.82 -5.16
CA ARG A 63 -16.27 28.01 -5.83
C ARG A 63 -14.85 28.44 -5.45
N ALA A 64 -14.60 29.73 -5.27
CA ALA A 64 -13.28 30.24 -4.91
C ALA A 64 -12.75 29.65 -3.60
N ARG A 65 -13.65 29.29 -2.66
CA ARG A 65 -13.30 28.65 -1.37
C ARG A 65 -12.74 27.23 -1.55
N LEU A 66 -12.97 26.60 -2.70
CA LEU A 66 -12.57 25.23 -3.01
C LEU A 66 -11.41 25.17 -4.01
N ALA A 67 -10.81 26.31 -4.33
CA ALA A 67 -9.70 26.38 -5.29
C ALA A 67 -8.55 25.45 -4.88
N GLY A 68 -8.06 24.65 -5.82
CA GLY A 68 -7.00 23.67 -5.59
C GLY A 68 -7.47 22.34 -4.97
N HIS A 69 -8.75 22.19 -4.61
CA HIS A 69 -9.32 20.94 -4.12
C HIS A 69 -10.18 20.25 -5.21
N GLU A 70 -10.29 18.92 -5.13
CA GLU A 70 -11.30 18.19 -5.89
C GLU A 70 -12.62 18.21 -5.11
N VAL A 71 -13.73 18.39 -5.80
CA VAL A 71 -15.06 18.26 -5.20
C VAL A 71 -15.59 16.86 -5.48
N GLY A 72 -15.98 16.16 -4.42
CA GLY A 72 -16.72 14.90 -4.49
C GLY A 72 -18.08 15.02 -3.80
N GLY A 73 -18.95 14.04 -4.03
CA GLY A 73 -20.29 14.04 -3.44
C GLY A 73 -20.43 13.20 -2.17
N LEU A 74 -21.34 13.63 -1.30
CA LEU A 74 -21.76 12.96 -0.08
C LEU A 74 -23.29 12.95 -0.01
N GLY A 75 -23.89 11.81 0.33
CA GLY A 75 -25.35 11.68 0.45
C GLY A 75 -26.03 11.33 -0.89
N ASP A 76 -27.15 12.00 -1.20
CA ASP A 76 -28.01 11.66 -2.34
C ASP A 76 -27.40 12.07 -3.69
N PRO A 77 -27.12 11.11 -4.60
CA PRO A 77 -26.55 11.40 -5.92
C PRO A 77 -27.48 12.15 -6.87
N ALA A 78 -28.77 12.31 -6.54
CA ALA A 78 -29.67 13.16 -7.32
C ALA A 78 -29.19 14.63 -7.39
N GLY A 79 -28.41 15.09 -6.40
CA GLY A 79 -27.87 16.44 -6.36
C GLY A 79 -26.52 16.64 -7.07
N ALA A 80 -26.00 15.64 -7.79
CA ALA A 80 -24.72 15.74 -8.49
C ALA A 80 -24.61 16.96 -9.43
N PRO A 81 -25.63 17.34 -10.24
CA PRO A 81 -25.54 18.52 -11.10
C PRO A 81 -25.26 19.83 -10.35
N GLY A 82 -25.75 19.96 -9.11
CA GLY A 82 -25.45 21.14 -8.28
C GLY A 82 -23.97 21.19 -7.85
N LEU A 83 -23.36 20.03 -7.61
CA LEU A 83 -21.95 19.92 -7.32
C LEU A 83 -21.07 20.17 -8.56
N ASP A 84 -21.54 19.77 -9.75
CA ASP A 84 -20.84 20.05 -11.02
C ASP A 84 -20.70 21.56 -11.24
N VAL A 85 -21.75 22.32 -10.96
CA VAL A 85 -21.74 23.79 -11.06
C VAL A 85 -20.73 24.40 -10.07
N LEU A 86 -20.75 23.95 -8.82
CA LEU A 86 -19.82 24.42 -7.78
C LEU A 86 -18.36 24.09 -8.12
N ALA A 87 -18.09 22.87 -8.57
CA ALA A 87 -16.75 22.43 -8.97
C ALA A 87 -16.28 23.11 -10.27
N GLY A 88 -17.23 23.48 -11.13
CA GLY A 88 -17.03 23.92 -12.52
C GLY A 88 -16.46 22.82 -13.43
N THR A 89 -16.54 21.57 -12.98
CA THR A 89 -16.18 20.34 -13.72
C THR A 89 -17.08 19.21 -13.25
N PRO A 90 -17.37 18.19 -14.08
CA PRO A 90 -18.17 17.05 -13.65
C PRO A 90 -17.59 16.36 -12.42
N VAL A 91 -18.41 16.17 -11.39
CA VAL A 91 -18.09 15.43 -10.17
C VAL A 91 -18.29 13.94 -10.44
N THR A 92 -17.20 13.20 -10.40
CA THR A 92 -17.20 11.75 -10.67
C THR A 92 -17.01 10.91 -9.41
N THR A 93 -16.47 11.48 -8.33
CA THR A 93 -16.14 10.75 -7.09
C THR A 93 -17.25 10.93 -6.05
N TRP A 94 -17.72 9.83 -5.46
CA TRP A 94 -18.79 9.86 -4.45
C TRP A 94 -18.45 9.03 -3.22
N ALA A 95 -18.86 9.52 -2.05
CA ALA A 95 -18.79 8.76 -0.81
C ALA A 95 -19.53 7.42 -0.92
N THR A 96 -18.98 6.36 -0.34
CA THR A 96 -19.64 5.06 -0.34
C THR A 96 -21.01 5.13 0.35
N PRO A 97 -22.12 4.75 -0.32
CA PRO A 97 -23.42 4.72 0.31
C PRO A 97 -23.53 3.52 1.27
N GLU A 98 -24.37 3.63 2.28
CA GLU A 98 -24.57 2.56 3.28
C GLU A 98 -25.26 1.32 2.68
N ARG A 99 -26.10 1.51 1.65
CA ARG A 99 -26.99 0.48 1.09
C ARG A 99 -26.69 0.21 -0.38
N LEU A 100 -26.85 -1.05 -0.80
CA LEU A 100 -26.56 -1.49 -2.18
C LEU A 100 -27.39 -0.76 -3.24
N ARG A 101 -28.62 -0.37 -2.91
CA ARG A 101 -29.46 0.44 -3.79
C ARG A 101 -28.82 1.80 -4.12
N GLY A 102 -28.19 2.43 -3.11
CA GLY A 102 -27.43 3.66 -3.31
C GLY A 102 -26.24 3.43 -4.23
N LEU A 103 -25.54 2.32 -4.09
CA LEU A 103 -24.42 1.98 -4.99
C LEU A 103 -24.90 1.84 -6.43
N HIS A 104 -26.02 1.15 -6.68
CA HIS A 104 -26.59 1.06 -8.02
C HIS A 104 -26.98 2.43 -8.59
N ALA A 105 -27.56 3.32 -7.78
CA ALA A 105 -27.92 4.67 -8.19
C ALA A 105 -26.72 5.55 -8.57
N LEU A 106 -25.53 5.30 -7.99
CA LEU A 106 -24.28 5.92 -8.43
C LEU A 106 -23.89 5.43 -9.83
N GLY A 107 -23.92 4.11 -10.03
CA GLY A 107 -23.51 3.49 -11.30
C GLY A 107 -24.36 3.93 -12.48
N THR A 108 -25.68 4.07 -12.30
CA THR A 108 -26.58 4.57 -13.37
C THR A 108 -26.35 6.04 -13.73
N ARG A 109 -25.61 6.78 -12.91
CA ARG A 109 -25.26 8.20 -13.13
C ARG A 109 -23.80 8.39 -13.53
N GLY A 110 -23.04 7.32 -13.75
CA GLY A 110 -21.61 7.41 -14.05
C GLY A 110 -20.76 7.90 -12.86
N LEU A 111 -21.28 7.80 -11.63
CA LEU A 111 -20.56 8.18 -10.42
C LEU A 111 -19.80 6.99 -9.85
N HIS A 112 -18.57 7.23 -9.41
CA HIS A 112 -17.66 6.23 -8.88
C HIS A 112 -17.65 6.30 -7.34
N ALA A 113 -18.11 5.23 -6.70
CA ALA A 113 -18.03 5.12 -5.25
C ALA A 113 -16.57 4.98 -4.79
N LEU A 114 -16.19 5.69 -3.73
CA LEU A 114 -14.96 5.41 -3.02
C LEU A 114 -14.96 3.96 -2.49
N PRO A 115 -13.82 3.26 -2.51
CA PRO A 115 -13.71 1.96 -1.89
C PRO A 115 -13.83 2.10 -0.35
N PRO A 116 -14.01 0.99 0.38
CA PRO A 116 -13.89 1.02 1.84
C PRO A 116 -12.51 1.57 2.20
N GLY A 117 -12.47 2.67 2.96
CA GLY A 117 -11.21 3.28 3.39
C GLY A 117 -10.31 2.27 4.10
N THR A 118 -9.00 2.42 3.91
CA THR A 118 -7.99 1.65 4.63
C THR A 118 -7.53 2.44 5.85
N ASP A 119 -7.49 1.80 7.01
CA ASP A 119 -7.01 2.45 8.25
C ASP A 119 -5.50 2.72 8.24
N ARG A 120 -4.77 2.09 7.31
CA ARG A 120 -3.31 2.24 7.17
C ARG A 120 -2.98 2.87 5.83
N PRO A 121 -2.05 3.85 5.79
CA PRO A 121 -1.55 4.38 4.54
C PRO A 121 -0.71 3.33 3.81
N ALA A 122 -0.90 3.28 2.50
CA ALA A 122 -0.09 2.48 1.59
C ALA A 122 0.01 3.23 0.23
N PRO A 123 1.05 2.99 -0.57
CA PRO A 123 1.16 3.56 -1.91
C PRO A 123 -0.10 3.35 -2.74
N GLY A 124 -0.67 4.43 -3.30
CA GLY A 124 -1.90 4.38 -4.09
C GLY A 124 -3.20 4.17 -3.28
N ALA A 125 -3.15 4.08 -1.95
CA ALA A 125 -4.34 3.89 -1.12
C ALA A 125 -5.24 5.13 -1.16
N LEU A 126 -6.55 4.89 -1.04
CA LEU A 126 -7.57 5.92 -0.86
C LEU A 126 -7.97 5.98 0.62
N LEU A 127 -7.72 7.12 1.24
CA LEU A 127 -7.97 7.40 2.64
C LEU A 127 -9.15 8.36 2.76
N THR A 128 -10.11 8.00 3.62
CA THR A 128 -11.21 8.88 4.00
C THR A 128 -11.04 9.23 5.47
N VAL A 129 -10.88 10.52 5.78
CA VAL A 129 -10.60 11.00 7.14
C VAL A 129 -11.59 12.09 7.54
N ASP A 130 -12.11 12.02 8.77
CA ASP A 130 -12.93 13.11 9.30
C ASP A 130 -12.07 14.37 9.52
N PRO A 131 -12.62 15.58 9.32
CA PRO A 131 -11.89 16.85 9.49
C PRO A 131 -11.12 16.96 10.81
N ALA A 132 -11.68 16.47 11.92
CA ALA A 132 -11.05 16.52 13.23
C ALA A 132 -9.77 15.67 13.36
N ARG A 133 -9.62 14.61 12.54
CA ARG A 133 -8.44 13.73 12.55
C ARG A 133 -7.41 14.11 11.48
N LEU A 134 -7.73 15.09 10.66
CA LEU A 134 -6.91 15.50 9.52
C LEU A 134 -5.51 16.00 9.92
N PRO A 135 -5.33 16.84 10.97
CA PRO A 135 -3.99 17.31 11.34
C PRO A 135 -3.04 16.17 11.71
N THR A 136 -3.50 15.25 12.56
CA THR A 136 -2.70 14.08 12.99
C THR A 136 -2.36 13.18 11.81
N LEU A 137 -3.34 12.92 10.92
CA LEU A 137 -3.10 12.09 9.73
C LEU A 137 -2.05 12.73 8.81
N LEU A 138 -2.14 14.02 8.53
CA LEU A 138 -1.20 14.72 7.65
C LEU A 138 0.23 14.71 8.21
N ALA A 139 0.38 14.88 9.53
CA ALA A 139 1.67 14.76 10.21
C ALA A 139 2.25 13.34 10.05
N ASP A 140 1.43 12.31 10.23
CA ASP A 140 1.83 10.92 10.04
C ASP A 140 2.21 10.60 8.59
N LEU A 141 1.40 11.05 7.62
CA LEU A 141 1.70 10.86 6.20
C LEU A 141 3.04 11.50 5.83
N LYS A 142 3.29 12.73 6.28
CA LYS A 142 4.56 13.44 6.06
C LYS A 142 5.74 12.67 6.67
N ARG A 143 5.61 12.22 7.93
CA ARG A 143 6.63 11.41 8.63
C ARG A 143 6.94 10.11 7.88
N LEU A 144 5.92 9.46 7.35
CA LEU A 144 6.03 8.22 6.60
C LEU A 144 6.40 8.43 5.12
N GLY A 145 6.57 9.68 4.67
CA GLY A 145 6.96 10.02 3.30
C GLY A 145 5.87 9.87 2.24
N TYR A 146 4.60 9.78 2.65
CA TYR A 146 3.46 9.78 1.74
C TYR A 146 3.12 11.19 1.27
N ARG A 147 2.52 11.29 0.08
CA ARG A 147 2.07 12.55 -0.53
C ARG A 147 0.54 12.54 -0.68
N PRO A 148 -0.21 13.15 0.24
CA PRO A 148 -1.65 13.27 0.06
C PRO A 148 -1.96 14.11 -1.18
N VAL A 149 -2.88 13.61 -2.00
CA VAL A 149 -3.39 14.27 -3.21
C VAL A 149 -4.89 14.06 -3.32
N PRO A 150 -5.61 14.84 -4.14
CA PRO A 150 -6.98 14.50 -4.52
C PRO A 150 -7.07 13.09 -5.11
N VAL A 151 -8.19 12.41 -4.88
CA VAL A 151 -8.44 11.03 -5.30
C VAL A 151 -8.16 10.85 -6.79
N ARG A 152 -8.64 11.76 -7.64
CA ARG A 152 -8.42 11.66 -9.09
C ARG A 152 -6.95 11.78 -9.52
N ASP A 153 -6.10 12.36 -8.68
CA ASP A 153 -4.68 12.58 -8.95
C ASP A 153 -3.80 11.39 -8.51
N VAL A 154 -4.42 10.34 -7.96
CA VAL A 154 -3.78 9.07 -7.65
C VAL A 154 -3.48 8.32 -8.96
N PRO A 155 -2.20 7.96 -9.23
CA PRO A 155 -1.83 7.25 -10.45
C PRO A 155 -2.45 5.87 -10.53
N ASP A 156 -2.77 5.46 -11.76
CA ASP A 156 -3.36 4.16 -12.08
C ASP A 156 -4.68 3.87 -11.33
N LEU A 157 -5.35 4.94 -10.89
CA LEU A 157 -6.70 4.83 -10.38
C LEU A 157 -7.66 4.57 -11.55
N ARG A 158 -8.53 3.57 -11.39
CA ARG A 158 -9.49 3.15 -12.40
C ARG A 158 -10.78 2.64 -11.77
N ALA A 159 -11.82 2.48 -12.58
CA ALA A 159 -12.99 1.73 -12.14
C ALA A 159 -12.58 0.26 -11.84
N GLY A 160 -13.09 -0.27 -10.74
CA GLY A 160 -12.93 -1.66 -10.38
C GLY A 160 -13.65 -2.58 -11.36
N THR A 161 -13.25 -3.85 -11.35
CA THR A 161 -13.80 -4.93 -12.17
C THR A 161 -14.03 -6.17 -11.32
N GLY A 162 -14.81 -7.14 -11.82
CA GLY A 162 -15.04 -8.39 -11.11
C GLY A 162 -13.74 -9.16 -10.80
N ARG A 163 -12.71 -9.00 -11.63
CA ARG A 163 -11.37 -9.57 -11.42
C ARG A 163 -10.72 -9.08 -10.14
N ASP A 164 -10.99 -7.84 -9.73
CA ASP A 164 -10.40 -7.24 -8.54
C ASP A 164 -10.93 -7.87 -7.25
N LEU A 165 -12.19 -8.34 -7.25
CA LEU A 165 -12.73 -9.14 -6.14
C LEU A 165 -12.03 -10.50 -6.03
N PHE A 166 -11.76 -11.15 -7.16
CA PHE A 166 -11.05 -12.43 -7.19
C PHE A 166 -9.63 -12.28 -6.63
N LEU A 167 -8.88 -11.29 -7.12
CA LEU A 167 -7.53 -10.98 -6.63
C LEU A 167 -7.52 -10.66 -5.13
N HIS A 168 -8.52 -9.90 -4.67
CA HIS A 168 -8.68 -9.62 -3.25
C HIS A 168 -8.94 -10.89 -2.43
N GLY A 169 -9.80 -11.77 -2.93
CA GLY A 169 -10.08 -13.07 -2.30
C GLY A 169 -8.84 -13.92 -2.17
N TYR A 170 -8.05 -14.04 -3.25
CA TYR A 170 -6.77 -14.73 -3.25
C TYR A 170 -5.81 -14.16 -2.20
N THR A 171 -5.62 -12.83 -2.19
CA THR A 171 -4.75 -12.14 -1.22
C THR A 171 -5.16 -12.43 0.22
N ARG A 172 -6.46 -12.33 0.53
CA ARG A 172 -6.99 -12.55 1.89
C ARG A 172 -6.92 -14.00 2.37
N LEU A 173 -7.07 -14.95 1.44
CA LEU A 173 -7.12 -16.38 1.79
C LEU A 173 -5.73 -17.01 1.80
N VAL A 174 -4.85 -16.58 0.91
CA VAL A 174 -3.52 -17.17 0.72
C VAL A 174 -2.46 -16.32 1.42
N GLU A 175 -2.31 -15.06 1.03
CA GLU A 175 -1.20 -14.22 1.54
C GLU A 175 -1.39 -13.80 3.00
N ASP A 176 -2.56 -13.30 3.38
CA ASP A 176 -2.85 -12.91 4.77
C ASP A 176 -2.79 -14.12 5.72
N ARG A 177 -3.24 -15.29 5.24
CA ARG A 177 -3.20 -16.51 6.05
C ARG A 177 -1.77 -17.02 6.20
N PHE A 178 -1.00 -17.03 5.12
CA PHE A 178 0.42 -17.36 5.15
C PHE A 178 1.19 -16.42 6.09
N ALA A 179 0.97 -15.10 5.96
CA ALA A 179 1.59 -14.09 6.81
C ALA A 179 1.25 -14.27 8.29
N ARG A 180 -0.01 -14.55 8.62
CA ARG A 180 -0.42 -14.86 10.01
C ARG A 180 0.17 -16.16 10.53
N GLN A 181 0.23 -17.20 9.69
CA GLN A 181 0.77 -18.51 10.09
C GLN A 181 2.28 -18.47 10.34
N HIS A 182 3.02 -17.66 9.60
CA HIS A 182 4.48 -17.53 9.72
C HIS A 182 4.90 -16.30 10.55
N GLY A 183 3.96 -15.67 11.26
CA GLY A 183 4.27 -14.52 12.12
C GLY A 183 4.93 -13.34 11.40
N VAL A 184 4.63 -13.13 10.12
CA VAL A 184 5.30 -12.10 9.30
C VAL A 184 4.97 -10.71 9.83
N ILE A 185 6.01 -10.01 10.28
CA ILE A 185 5.99 -8.63 10.75
C ILE A 185 6.13 -7.70 9.55
N ASP A 186 5.10 -6.89 9.31
CA ASP A 186 5.10 -5.91 8.21
C ASP A 186 5.88 -4.65 8.61
N LEU A 187 7.07 -4.49 8.05
CA LEU A 187 7.92 -3.31 8.23
C LEU A 187 7.69 -2.26 7.12
N ALA A 188 6.78 -2.52 6.17
CA ALA A 188 6.49 -1.66 5.04
C ALA A 188 5.61 -0.45 5.41
N GLN A 189 5.87 0.23 6.53
CA GLN A 189 5.04 1.36 6.97
C GLN A 189 5.33 2.65 6.18
N ARG A 190 6.60 2.92 5.88
CA ARG A 190 7.04 4.06 5.07
C ARG A 190 6.62 3.89 3.61
N ALA A 191 6.45 4.99 2.87
CA ALA A 191 5.99 4.97 1.48
C ALA A 191 6.92 4.19 0.52
N ASP A 192 8.22 4.22 0.76
CA ASP A 192 9.25 3.49 0.01
C ASP A 192 9.65 2.18 0.71
N ALA A 193 9.02 1.79 1.83
CA ALA A 193 9.42 0.58 2.53
C ALA A 193 8.90 -0.68 1.83
N VAL A 194 9.79 -1.67 1.67
CA VAL A 194 9.55 -2.88 0.87
C VAL A 194 9.83 -4.19 1.61
N MET A 195 10.26 -4.13 2.87
CA MET A 195 10.62 -5.31 3.64
C MET A 195 9.54 -5.74 4.61
N ARG A 196 9.49 -7.04 4.85
CA ARG A 196 8.80 -7.72 5.93
C ARG A 196 9.77 -8.73 6.52
N VAL A 197 9.55 -9.13 7.77
CA VAL A 197 10.42 -10.07 8.46
C VAL A 197 9.60 -11.13 9.20
N ALA A 198 10.01 -12.38 9.14
CA ALA A 198 9.39 -13.47 9.88
C ALA A 198 10.38 -14.04 10.90
N PRO A 199 10.01 -14.14 12.19
CA PRO A 199 10.81 -14.88 13.15
C PRO A 199 10.66 -16.39 12.89
N LEU A 200 11.78 -17.11 12.88
CA LEU A 200 11.83 -18.57 12.85
C LEU A 200 12.55 -19.05 14.11
N ASP A 201 12.00 -20.09 14.73
CA ASP A 201 12.57 -20.80 15.88
C ASP A 201 13.67 -21.81 15.48
N HIS A 202 14.04 -21.83 14.20
CA HIS A 202 15.02 -22.76 13.66
C HIS A 202 15.82 -22.15 12.52
N ALA A 203 16.97 -22.78 12.22
CA ALA A 203 17.81 -22.43 11.08
C ALA A 203 17.49 -23.39 9.92
N PRO A 204 16.87 -22.91 8.83
CA PRO A 204 16.64 -23.74 7.65
C PRO A 204 17.95 -24.09 6.95
N ALA A 205 18.02 -25.28 6.36
CA ALA A 205 19.13 -25.62 5.47
C ALA A 205 19.12 -24.70 4.24
N PRO A 206 20.29 -24.26 3.72
CA PRO A 206 21.65 -24.70 4.05
C PRO A 206 22.41 -23.79 5.05
N LEU A 207 21.73 -23.05 5.94
CA LEU A 207 22.44 -22.16 6.87
C LEU A 207 23.49 -22.93 7.69
N PRO A 208 24.71 -22.38 7.85
CA PRO A 208 25.77 -22.99 8.62
C PRO A 208 25.58 -22.73 10.13
N LEU A 209 24.37 -22.98 10.63
CA LEU A 209 23.97 -22.81 12.02
C LEU A 209 23.33 -24.11 12.53
N PRO A 210 23.36 -24.37 13.85
CA PRO A 210 22.57 -25.44 14.44
C PRO A 210 21.09 -25.28 14.06
N ARG A 211 20.39 -26.40 13.80
CA ARG A 211 18.97 -26.34 13.44
C ARG A 211 18.11 -25.65 14.48
N SER A 212 18.50 -25.68 15.75
CA SER A 212 17.80 -25.01 16.86
C SER A 212 18.11 -23.51 16.96
N ALA A 213 18.96 -22.94 16.11
CA ALA A 213 19.27 -21.52 16.15
C ALA A 213 18.10 -20.71 15.60
N HIS A 214 17.61 -19.73 16.36
CA HIS A 214 16.55 -18.85 15.91
C HIS A 214 17.06 -17.93 14.79
N THR A 215 16.23 -17.66 13.79
CA THR A 215 16.60 -16.85 12.62
C THR A 215 15.50 -15.86 12.24
N ALA A 216 15.86 -14.85 11.45
CA ALA A 216 14.92 -13.88 10.90
C ALA A 216 14.91 -14.01 9.36
N GLU A 217 13.77 -14.37 8.79
CA GLU A 217 13.60 -14.46 7.34
C GLU A 217 13.12 -13.14 6.76
N LEU A 218 13.82 -12.63 5.75
CA LEU A 218 13.46 -11.45 4.99
C LEU A 218 12.47 -11.80 3.88
N HIS A 219 11.40 -11.04 3.82
CA HIS A 219 10.37 -11.14 2.80
C HIS A 219 10.21 -9.80 2.10
N LEU A 220 10.09 -9.82 0.77
CA LEU A 220 9.79 -8.62 -0.01
C LEU A 220 8.28 -8.41 -0.12
N HIS A 221 7.87 -7.16 0.02
CA HIS A 221 6.53 -6.73 -0.35
C HIS A 221 6.44 -6.63 -1.89
N SER A 222 6.20 -7.76 -2.56
CA SER A 222 6.23 -7.91 -4.02
C SER A 222 5.52 -6.78 -4.80
N PRO A 223 4.26 -6.38 -4.48
CA PRO A 223 3.63 -5.25 -5.15
C PRO A 223 4.43 -3.95 -5.13
N ARG A 224 5.04 -3.61 -3.99
CA ARG A 224 5.75 -2.34 -3.79
C ARG A 224 7.09 -2.32 -4.52
N ILE A 225 7.88 -3.38 -4.40
CA ILE A 225 9.18 -3.43 -5.07
C ILE A 225 9.02 -3.45 -6.60
N VAL A 226 8.01 -4.15 -7.12
CA VAL A 226 7.68 -4.16 -8.56
C VAL A 226 7.23 -2.77 -9.01
N GLY A 227 6.34 -2.12 -8.25
CA GLY A 227 5.94 -0.74 -8.54
C GLY A 227 7.09 0.26 -8.48
N LEU A 228 7.99 0.15 -7.52
CA LEU A 228 9.16 1.05 -7.47
C LEU A 228 10.08 0.79 -8.66
N ALA A 229 10.30 -0.47 -9.02
CA ALA A 229 11.17 -0.87 -10.13
C ALA A 229 10.62 -0.48 -11.51
N SER A 230 9.29 -0.44 -11.69
CA SER A 230 8.67 0.05 -12.93
C SER A 230 8.93 1.54 -13.17
N ARG A 231 9.09 2.32 -12.09
CA ARG A 231 9.42 3.75 -12.16
C ARG A 231 10.91 4.00 -12.31
N SER A 232 11.72 3.33 -11.48
CA SER A 232 13.17 3.48 -11.48
C SER A 232 13.84 2.35 -10.69
N ALA A 233 14.72 1.62 -11.36
CA ALA A 233 15.55 0.59 -10.72
C ALA A 233 16.42 1.17 -9.59
N LEU A 234 16.94 2.40 -9.77
CA LEU A 234 17.73 3.07 -8.74
C LEU A 234 16.89 3.42 -7.51
N THR A 235 15.66 3.89 -7.70
CA THR A 235 14.73 4.18 -6.59
C THR A 235 14.38 2.90 -5.85
N ALA A 236 14.07 1.82 -6.56
CA ALA A 236 13.81 0.51 -5.97
C ALA A 236 15.01 -0.02 -5.15
N TYR A 237 16.23 0.15 -5.65
CA TYR A 237 17.45 -0.24 -4.94
C TYR A 237 17.69 0.59 -3.67
N ARG A 238 17.52 1.91 -3.73
CA ARG A 238 17.63 2.78 -2.54
C ARG A 238 16.57 2.46 -1.49
N ALA A 239 15.34 2.24 -1.92
CA ALA A 239 14.23 1.80 -1.08
C ALA A 239 14.55 0.47 -0.38
N TYR A 240 15.06 -0.49 -1.14
CA TYR A 240 15.52 -1.79 -0.63
C TYR A 240 16.59 -1.63 0.48
N LEU A 241 17.67 -0.88 0.21
CA LEU A 241 18.74 -0.66 1.19
C LEU A 241 18.24 0.05 2.45
N ARG A 242 17.34 1.02 2.30
CA ARG A 242 16.73 1.72 3.44
C ARG A 242 15.83 0.79 4.25
N SER A 243 15.11 -0.12 3.58
CA SER A 243 14.31 -1.13 4.26
C SER A 243 15.11 -2.21 4.98
N LEU A 244 16.35 -2.48 4.58
CA LEU A 244 17.25 -3.30 5.40
C LEU A 244 17.57 -2.62 6.74
N ARG A 245 17.63 -1.28 6.79
CA ARG A 245 17.78 -0.56 8.06
C ARG A 245 16.54 -0.62 8.94
N ASP A 246 15.36 -0.61 8.32
CA ASP A 246 14.11 -0.82 9.04
C ASP A 246 14.09 -2.23 9.70
N VAL A 247 14.67 -3.23 9.04
CA VAL A 247 14.89 -4.56 9.64
C VAL A 247 15.93 -4.50 10.76
N GLY A 248 17.03 -3.76 10.59
CA GLY A 248 18.06 -3.58 11.63
C GLY A 248 17.48 -3.03 12.93
N ALA A 249 16.70 -1.95 12.83
CA ALA A 249 15.95 -1.40 13.95
C ALA A 249 14.96 -2.41 14.55
N ALA A 250 14.22 -3.15 13.70
CA ALA A 250 13.29 -4.17 14.17
C ALA A 250 13.99 -5.30 14.93
N LEU A 251 15.17 -5.76 14.50
CA LEU A 251 15.95 -6.79 15.21
C LEU A 251 16.37 -6.32 16.61
N GLN A 252 16.60 -5.02 16.80
CA GLN A 252 16.97 -4.44 18.10
C GLN A 252 15.75 -4.23 19.00
N GLU A 253 14.67 -3.68 18.44
CA GLU A 253 13.52 -3.18 19.21
C GLU A 253 12.43 -4.23 19.45
N ARG A 254 12.29 -5.24 18.57
CA ARG A 254 11.19 -6.22 18.63
C ARG A 254 11.58 -7.44 19.45
N PRO A 255 10.90 -7.76 20.55
CA PRO A 255 11.19 -8.94 21.38
C PRO A 255 11.23 -10.24 20.56
N GLU A 256 10.35 -10.38 19.57
CA GLU A 256 10.22 -11.58 18.73
C GLU A 256 11.46 -11.84 17.85
N LEU A 257 12.31 -10.83 17.65
CA LEU A 257 13.48 -10.88 16.77
C LEU A 257 14.80 -10.79 17.52
N GLN A 258 14.79 -10.61 18.84
CA GLN A 258 16.00 -10.39 19.64
C GLN A 258 16.92 -11.63 19.66
N GLU A 259 16.32 -12.83 19.67
CA GLU A 259 17.06 -14.10 19.72
C GLU A 259 17.58 -14.56 18.34
N ALA A 260 17.19 -13.89 17.25
CA ALA A 260 17.58 -14.28 15.91
C ALA A 260 19.10 -14.14 15.73
N GLN A 261 19.79 -15.26 15.48
CA GLN A 261 21.25 -15.35 15.32
C GLN A 261 21.71 -15.01 13.90
N ALA A 262 20.81 -15.09 12.93
CA ALA A 262 21.08 -14.71 11.55
C ALA A 262 19.84 -14.16 10.86
N VAL A 263 20.10 -13.38 9.82
CA VAL A 263 19.10 -12.87 8.88
C VAL A 263 19.32 -13.58 7.55
N PHE A 264 18.25 -14.14 6.96
CA PHE A 264 18.35 -14.81 5.67
C PHE A 264 17.16 -14.48 4.76
N ALA A 265 17.30 -14.75 3.48
CA ALA A 265 16.25 -14.61 2.48
C ALA A 265 16.39 -15.71 1.43
N VAL A 266 15.27 -16.25 0.95
CA VAL A 266 15.25 -17.04 -0.29
C VAL A 266 14.95 -16.10 -1.45
N THR A 267 15.81 -16.08 -2.47
CA THR A 267 15.76 -15.03 -3.51
C THR A 267 16.15 -15.53 -4.90
N LEU A 268 15.67 -14.83 -5.93
CA LEU A 268 16.18 -14.89 -7.31
C LEU A 268 17.06 -13.67 -7.64
N PHE A 269 17.17 -12.70 -6.72
CA PHE A 269 17.92 -11.46 -6.89
C PHE A 269 19.30 -11.59 -6.23
N HIS A 270 20.18 -12.40 -6.83
CA HIS A 270 21.50 -12.70 -6.27
C HIS A 270 22.40 -11.47 -6.19
N ALA A 271 22.53 -10.71 -7.30
CA ALA A 271 23.43 -9.58 -7.38
C ALA A 271 23.12 -8.46 -6.36
N PRO A 272 21.85 -8.01 -6.19
CA PRO A 272 21.53 -7.00 -5.18
C PRO A 272 21.85 -7.44 -3.74
N LEU A 273 21.62 -8.71 -3.40
CA LEU A 273 21.89 -9.24 -2.07
C LEU A 273 23.39 -9.45 -1.82
N ALA A 274 24.13 -9.93 -2.80
CA ALA A 274 25.59 -10.02 -2.73
C ALA A 274 26.23 -8.62 -2.56
N GLN A 275 25.73 -7.61 -3.30
CA GLN A 275 26.15 -6.21 -3.14
C GLN A 275 25.79 -5.64 -1.77
N ALA A 276 24.66 -6.06 -1.19
CA ALA A 276 24.28 -5.75 0.19
C ALA A 276 25.11 -6.54 1.23
N GLY A 277 26.04 -7.40 0.79
CA GLY A 277 26.97 -8.12 1.64
C GLY A 277 26.51 -9.47 2.13
N PHE A 278 25.39 -9.99 1.63
CA PHE A 278 24.93 -11.32 2.00
C PHE A 278 25.79 -12.38 1.33
N THR A 279 26.03 -13.46 2.08
CA THR A 279 26.62 -14.67 1.53
C THR A 279 25.53 -15.48 0.85
N LEU A 280 25.78 -15.89 -0.40
CA LEU A 280 24.85 -16.71 -1.18
C LEU A 280 25.20 -18.19 -1.01
N LEU A 281 24.19 -18.98 -0.68
CA LEU A 281 24.25 -20.43 -0.54
C LEU A 281 23.28 -21.09 -1.52
N ASP A 282 23.70 -22.18 -2.12
CA ASP A 282 22.84 -22.96 -3.00
C ASP A 282 21.81 -23.74 -2.18
N LEU A 283 20.54 -23.63 -2.57
CA LEU A 283 19.46 -24.36 -1.91
C LEU A 283 19.53 -25.86 -2.23
N PRO A 284 19.08 -26.74 -1.31
CA PRO A 284 18.86 -28.15 -1.63
C PRO A 284 17.99 -28.30 -2.89
N PRO A 285 18.29 -29.24 -3.81
CA PRO A 285 17.63 -29.30 -5.13
C PRO A 285 16.10 -29.37 -5.09
N ALA A 286 15.54 -30.12 -4.13
CA ALA A 286 14.10 -30.22 -3.95
C ALA A 286 13.48 -28.89 -3.51
N THR A 287 14.11 -28.21 -2.55
CA THR A 287 13.73 -26.90 -2.05
C THR A 287 13.81 -25.83 -3.15
N ALA A 288 14.89 -25.85 -3.94
CA ALA A 288 15.08 -24.96 -5.07
C ALA A 288 13.97 -25.11 -6.13
N ARG A 289 13.53 -26.34 -6.42
CA ARG A 289 12.42 -26.61 -7.35
C ARG A 289 11.09 -26.06 -6.84
N TRP A 290 10.79 -26.26 -5.56
CA TRP A 290 9.57 -25.75 -4.93
C TRP A 290 9.52 -24.22 -4.90
N TYR A 291 10.58 -23.57 -4.43
CA TYR A 291 10.67 -22.10 -4.44
C TYR A 291 10.65 -21.54 -5.85
N GLY A 292 11.36 -22.18 -6.80
CA GLY A 292 11.32 -21.78 -8.21
C GLY A 292 9.92 -21.83 -8.81
N LEU A 293 9.11 -22.84 -8.45
CA LEU A 293 7.71 -22.89 -8.84
C LEU A 293 6.88 -21.75 -8.21
N GLY A 294 7.08 -21.49 -6.92
CA GLY A 294 6.45 -20.37 -6.21
C GLY A 294 6.76 -19.02 -6.84
N PHE A 295 8.03 -18.74 -7.17
CA PHE A 295 8.43 -17.51 -7.83
C PHE A 295 7.83 -17.36 -9.24
N ARG A 296 7.72 -18.46 -10.00
CA ARG A 296 7.04 -18.44 -11.31
C ARG A 296 5.55 -18.09 -11.18
N LEU A 297 4.86 -18.61 -10.17
CA LEU A 297 3.47 -18.26 -9.90
C LEU A 297 3.30 -16.79 -9.49
N LEU A 298 4.17 -16.29 -8.61
CA LEU A 298 4.19 -14.87 -8.22
C LEU A 298 4.43 -13.95 -9.43
N ARG A 299 5.29 -14.34 -10.37
CA ARG A 299 5.52 -13.59 -11.62
C ARG A 299 4.24 -13.47 -12.46
N VAL A 300 3.49 -14.57 -12.62
CA VAL A 300 2.22 -14.55 -13.35
C VAL A 300 1.20 -13.65 -12.65
N ALA A 301 1.15 -13.69 -11.31
CA ALA A 301 0.24 -12.88 -10.52
C ALA A 301 0.57 -11.38 -10.56
N TYR A 302 1.86 -11.02 -10.53
CA TYR A 302 2.33 -9.63 -10.41
C TYR A 302 2.82 -9.01 -11.72
N GLY A 303 2.77 -9.74 -12.83
CA GLY A 303 3.03 -9.21 -14.18
C GLY A 303 4.48 -8.77 -14.41
N THR A 304 5.46 -9.30 -13.67
CA THR A 304 6.87 -8.94 -13.85
C THR A 304 7.40 -9.49 -15.18
N THR A 305 7.50 -8.61 -16.18
CA THR A 305 7.99 -8.93 -17.54
C THR A 305 9.51 -8.97 -17.66
N ARG A 306 10.25 -8.46 -16.67
CA ARG A 306 11.71 -8.60 -16.63
C ARG A 306 12.10 -10.00 -16.15
N ALA A 307 12.88 -10.70 -16.97
CA ALA A 307 13.50 -11.96 -16.57
C ALA A 307 14.35 -11.75 -15.31
N PRO A 308 14.34 -12.69 -14.35
CA PRO A 308 15.30 -12.64 -13.26
C PRO A 308 16.72 -12.73 -13.83
N SER A 309 17.72 -12.31 -13.04
CA SER A 309 19.11 -12.53 -13.41
C SER A 309 19.45 -14.03 -13.53
N GLU A 310 18.70 -14.91 -12.85
CA GLU A 310 18.95 -16.37 -12.81
C GLU A 310 17.66 -17.19 -12.62
N ASP A 311 17.71 -18.46 -13.04
CA ASP A 311 16.57 -19.41 -13.01
C ASP A 311 16.45 -20.22 -11.69
N THR A 312 17.51 -20.26 -10.89
CA THR A 312 17.59 -21.07 -9.66
C THR A 312 17.62 -20.18 -8.42
N PRO A 313 16.70 -20.38 -7.46
CA PRO A 313 16.70 -19.61 -6.23
C PRO A 313 17.87 -20.01 -5.32
N LYS A 314 18.46 -19.01 -4.66
CA LYS A 314 19.51 -19.18 -3.65
C LYS A 314 19.05 -18.66 -2.30
N MET A 315 19.72 -19.12 -1.25
CA MET A 315 19.59 -18.54 0.08
C MET A 315 20.67 -17.48 0.27
N ALA A 316 20.27 -16.25 0.50
CA ALA A 316 21.17 -15.18 0.94
C ALA A 316 21.11 -15.10 2.46
N TRP A 317 22.25 -15.05 3.15
CA TRP A 317 22.25 -14.92 4.61
C TRP A 317 23.38 -14.04 5.13
N LEU A 318 23.19 -13.56 6.37
CA LEU A 318 24.16 -12.76 7.11
C LEU A 318 24.02 -13.05 8.62
N PRO A 319 25.12 -13.20 9.38
CA PRO A 319 25.06 -13.26 10.83
C PRO A 319 24.41 -12.00 11.41
N ARG A 320 23.69 -12.12 12.53
CA ARG A 320 22.99 -11.00 13.19
C ARG A 320 23.93 -9.83 13.45
N GLU A 321 25.08 -10.09 14.08
CA GLU A 321 26.06 -9.05 14.44
C GLU A 321 26.52 -8.26 13.22
N GLU A 322 26.82 -8.96 12.13
CA GLU A 322 27.26 -8.35 10.88
C GLU A 322 26.12 -7.58 10.20
N PHE A 323 24.88 -8.07 10.29
CA PHE A 323 23.70 -7.36 9.82
C PHE A 323 23.50 -6.05 10.57
N LEU A 324 23.55 -6.10 11.90
CA LEU A 324 23.40 -4.91 12.75
C LEU A 324 24.54 -3.92 12.55
N ARG A 325 25.78 -4.38 12.33
CA ARG A 325 26.91 -3.50 12.02
C ARG A 325 26.70 -2.71 10.72
N ARG A 326 26.00 -3.28 9.75
CA ARG A 326 25.75 -2.65 8.44
C ARG A 326 24.46 -1.83 8.39
N TYR A 327 23.43 -2.28 9.10
CA TYR A 327 22.06 -1.80 8.93
C TYR A 327 21.34 -1.42 10.23
N GLY A 328 21.93 -1.68 11.40
CA GLY A 328 21.35 -1.30 12.70
C GLY A 328 21.81 0.05 13.20
#